data_AF-A0A1R2AXQ1-F1
#
_entry.id   AF-A0A1R2AXQ1-F1
#
_cell.length_a   1.000
_cell.length_b   1.000
_cell.length_c   1.000
_cell.angle_alpha   90.00
_cell.angle_beta   90.00
_cell.angle_gamma   90.00
#
_symmetry.space_group_name_H-M   'P 1'
#
loop_
_entity.id
_entity.type
_entity.pdbx_description
1 polymer ?
#
loop_
_entity_poly.entity_id
_entity_poly.type
_entity_poly.pdbx_seq_one_letter_code
_entity_poly.pdbx_strand_id
1 'polypeptide(L)'
;MEANMNTQIPIKEFLAYGEIQGSYEAIECKSNHFHPNPQEFNFSNGFLTGLKYDSLEYIRRWCQHSKKLNFYTFPSNPSIWKNFLPEGLYNEIPVKVSRFLNKSHHIPKKNNILVWKINSSGYEHVAIITEVNLELEYIRIAEQNKHFYKWFGDYSRELKFLKNHENYEILDEYEVLGWIEILDEQRDDHIENVRKVSFNAKPLGDWIDMNDPAENLFSTDSVNLGISKDVLEYYAMTENFAAKVLAGSVELNYMSLKATKKVVDSDELLGKFMIPEVFWHMIRRSWEERTDYLAGRLDLAFNGKNVKMIEYNADSAGVFIESGLIMEKWAKATGCDVGIETCSGFHKSFVDFWKNYNKNSRVHVLIDNEDIEELYMGKYMCRILKEAGLDYFESIKNSGLSKLPDGTIVDSDNIPLTLVWKTWNWNTILNDYLTQPQDTEIVTLSNVFLNPKINVIEPLWKIITTNKALMAVICEMLPNHPRILKTVFELTEDMKKNSYVVKPITGRQGQNIKIVQVDEKDNENEEEKKIENNGNIYQEYFKLPVYNGYMPILGSWIVRGQPQGFLIRDSRELITEYQSYILPCRVIS
;
A
#
# COMPACT_ATOMS: atom_id res chain seq x y z
N MET A 1 -54.63 -12.45 -41.39
CA MET A 1 -54.58 -13.18 -40.10
C MET A 1 -53.12 -13.26 -39.71
N GLU A 2 -52.69 -12.28 -38.92
CA GLU A 2 -51.35 -12.15 -38.39
C GLU A 2 -51.17 -13.15 -37.25
N ALA A 3 -50.12 -13.98 -37.32
CA ALA A 3 -49.67 -14.78 -36.20
C ALA A 3 -48.59 -13.98 -35.46
N ASN A 4 -49.00 -13.38 -34.33
CA ASN A 4 -48.09 -12.81 -33.34
C ASN A 4 -47.23 -13.92 -32.73
N MET A 5 -45.97 -14.05 -33.17
CA MET A 5 -44.94 -14.69 -32.37
C MET A 5 -44.54 -13.73 -31.25
N ASN A 6 -45.17 -13.90 -30.09
CA ASN A 6 -44.65 -13.40 -28.82
C ASN A 6 -43.33 -14.13 -28.54
N THR A 7 -42.21 -13.54 -28.91
CA THR A 7 -40.90 -13.88 -28.36
C THR A 7 -40.87 -13.45 -26.90
N GLN A 8 -41.20 -14.38 -25.99
CA GLN A 8 -40.90 -14.22 -24.58
C GLN A 8 -39.38 -14.07 -24.42
N ILE A 9 -38.93 -12.84 -24.17
CA ILE A 9 -37.58 -12.55 -23.70
C ILE A 9 -37.43 -13.34 -22.38
N PRO A 10 -36.44 -14.25 -22.25
CA PRO A 10 -36.24 -14.98 -21.01
C PRO A 10 -36.03 -13.96 -19.89
N ILE A 11 -36.76 -14.11 -18.78
CA ILE A 11 -36.50 -13.33 -17.56
C ILE A 11 -35.07 -13.67 -17.15
N LYS A 12 -34.14 -12.73 -17.33
CA LYS A 12 -32.75 -12.89 -16.95
C LYS A 12 -32.66 -12.72 -15.44
N GLU A 13 -32.57 -13.84 -14.72
CA GLU A 13 -32.32 -13.82 -13.28
C GLU A 13 -30.93 -13.25 -12.98
N PHE A 14 -30.84 -12.37 -11.99
CA PHE A 14 -29.56 -11.86 -11.52
C PHE A 14 -28.86 -12.90 -10.66
N LEU A 15 -27.59 -13.11 -10.96
CA LEU A 15 -26.67 -13.95 -10.22
C LEU A 15 -26.22 -13.26 -8.94
N ALA A 16 -26.01 -14.05 -7.89
CA ALA A 16 -25.50 -13.57 -6.61
C ALA A 16 -24.04 -13.11 -6.72
N TYR A 17 -23.60 -12.27 -5.77
CA TYR A 17 -22.20 -11.82 -5.69
C TYR A 17 -21.21 -12.98 -5.81
N GLY A 18 -20.22 -12.82 -6.69
CA GLY A 18 -19.14 -13.79 -6.90
C GLY A 18 -19.48 -14.96 -7.83
N GLU A 19 -20.74 -15.14 -8.22
CA GLU A 19 -21.12 -16.16 -9.20
C GLU A 19 -20.59 -15.82 -10.59
N ILE A 20 -20.18 -16.86 -11.33
CA ILE A 20 -19.58 -16.71 -12.66
C ILE A 20 -20.67 -16.40 -13.69
N GLN A 21 -20.60 -15.21 -14.29
CA GLN A 21 -21.49 -14.79 -15.37
C GLN A 21 -21.11 -15.44 -16.70
N GLY A 22 -19.81 -15.49 -17.00
CA GLY A 22 -19.23 -16.04 -18.23
C GLY A 22 -17.72 -15.91 -18.21
N SER A 23 -17.06 -16.12 -19.35
CA SER A 23 -15.60 -15.97 -19.43
C SER A 23 -15.12 -15.61 -20.82
N TYR A 24 -14.07 -14.79 -20.92
CA TYR A 24 -13.38 -14.51 -22.17
C TYR A 24 -11.87 -14.77 -22.02
N GLU A 25 -11.25 -15.48 -22.96
CA GLU A 25 -9.83 -15.90 -22.89
C GLU A 25 -9.44 -16.53 -21.52
N ALA A 26 -10.31 -17.41 -21.01
CA ALA A 26 -10.20 -18.08 -19.71
C ALA A 26 -10.29 -17.17 -18.46
N ILE A 27 -10.70 -15.92 -18.63
CA ILE A 27 -10.95 -14.99 -17.53
C ILE A 27 -12.42 -14.96 -17.18
N GLU A 28 -12.77 -15.46 -16.00
CA GLU A 28 -14.13 -15.45 -15.48
C GLU A 28 -14.60 -14.02 -15.18
N CYS A 29 -15.77 -13.65 -15.66
CA CYS A 29 -16.52 -12.51 -15.17
C CYS A 29 -17.37 -12.96 -13.99
N LYS A 30 -17.31 -12.22 -12.88
CA LYS A 30 -18.08 -12.50 -11.66
C LYS A 30 -19.14 -11.44 -11.45
N SER A 31 -20.28 -11.84 -10.89
CA SER A 31 -21.36 -10.91 -10.56
C SER A 31 -20.92 -10.02 -9.39
N ASN A 32 -21.14 -8.72 -9.54
CA ASN A 32 -20.94 -7.71 -8.49
C ASN A 32 -22.24 -7.34 -7.77
N HIS A 33 -23.32 -8.09 -8.02
CA HIS A 33 -24.64 -7.81 -7.50
C HIS A 33 -24.71 -8.06 -5.99
N PHE A 34 -25.18 -7.07 -5.21
CA PHE A 34 -25.23 -7.13 -3.74
C PHE A 34 -23.88 -7.42 -3.06
N HIS A 35 -22.81 -6.76 -3.50
CA HIS A 35 -21.49 -6.95 -2.91
C HIS A 35 -21.47 -6.61 -1.40
N PRO A 36 -21.10 -7.56 -0.51
CA PRO A 36 -21.10 -7.34 0.93
C PRO A 36 -19.95 -6.45 1.45
N ASN A 37 -18.88 -6.26 0.68
CA ASN A 37 -17.69 -5.50 1.07
C ASN A 37 -17.07 -4.81 -0.16
N PRO A 38 -17.65 -3.69 -0.63
CA PRO A 38 -17.26 -3.06 -1.90
C PRO A 38 -15.83 -2.48 -1.93
N GLN A 39 -15.11 -2.51 -0.80
CA GLN A 39 -13.72 -2.06 -0.69
C GLN A 39 -12.71 -3.23 -0.76
N GLU A 40 -13.19 -4.45 -1.02
CA GLU A 40 -12.34 -5.64 -1.09
C GLU A 40 -11.56 -5.70 -2.41
N PHE A 41 -10.23 -5.76 -2.32
CA PHE A 41 -9.36 -5.95 -3.48
C PHE A 41 -9.28 -7.40 -3.94
N ASN A 42 -9.10 -7.58 -5.26
CA ASN A 42 -8.73 -8.84 -5.87
C ASN A 42 -7.27 -8.85 -6.32
N PHE A 43 -6.66 -10.04 -6.29
CA PHE A 43 -5.24 -10.23 -6.62
C PHE A 43 -5.05 -11.46 -7.53
N SER A 44 -4.05 -11.40 -8.40
CA SER A 44 -3.61 -12.51 -9.24
C SER A 44 -2.09 -12.64 -9.17
N ASN A 45 -1.56 -13.76 -8.66
CA ASN A 45 -0.12 -14.02 -8.51
C ASN A 45 0.66 -12.89 -7.81
N GLY A 46 0.06 -12.25 -6.80
CA GLY A 46 0.66 -11.14 -6.05
C GLY A 46 0.35 -9.74 -6.60
N PHE A 47 -0.13 -9.64 -7.84
CA PHE A 47 -0.50 -8.38 -8.47
C PHE A 47 -1.94 -7.98 -8.14
N LEU A 48 -2.16 -6.69 -7.91
CA LEU A 48 -3.49 -6.12 -7.68
C LEU A 48 -4.25 -6.12 -9.01
N THR A 49 -5.47 -6.66 -9.03
CA THR A 49 -6.34 -6.55 -10.20
C THR A 49 -7.34 -5.42 -10.06
N GLY A 50 -7.85 -5.12 -8.86
CA GLY A 50 -8.80 -4.02 -8.63
C GLY A 50 -9.80 -4.35 -7.53
N LEU A 51 -10.89 -3.60 -7.44
CA LEU A 51 -11.97 -3.92 -6.50
C LEU A 51 -12.80 -5.09 -7.02
N LYS A 52 -13.15 -6.03 -6.14
CA LYS A 52 -14.11 -7.08 -6.48
C LYS A 52 -15.48 -6.44 -6.72
N TYR A 53 -16.27 -6.88 -7.67
CA TYR A 53 -15.84 -7.25 -9.02
C TYR A 53 -16.21 -6.11 -9.97
N ASP A 54 -15.38 -5.08 -10.06
CA ASP A 54 -15.63 -3.92 -10.94
C ASP A 54 -15.16 -4.17 -12.40
N SER A 55 -15.46 -3.24 -13.30
CA SER A 55 -15.07 -3.35 -14.72
C SER A 55 -13.55 -3.25 -14.90
N LEU A 56 -12.89 -2.39 -14.14
CA LEU A 56 -11.45 -2.16 -14.17
C LEU A 56 -10.65 -3.40 -13.72
N GLU A 57 -11.13 -4.09 -12.69
CA GLU A 57 -10.63 -5.34 -12.15
C GLU A 57 -10.60 -6.42 -13.23
N TYR A 58 -11.69 -6.51 -13.99
CA TYR A 58 -11.80 -7.48 -15.07
C TYR A 58 -10.79 -7.18 -16.19
N ILE A 59 -10.66 -5.91 -16.61
CA ILE A 59 -9.69 -5.50 -17.64
C ILE A 59 -8.26 -5.74 -17.17
N ARG A 60 -7.91 -5.35 -15.93
CA ARG A 60 -6.56 -5.54 -15.40
C ARG A 60 -6.23 -7.02 -15.27
N ARG A 61 -7.15 -7.85 -14.78
CA ARG A 61 -6.98 -9.30 -14.72
C ARG A 61 -6.80 -9.93 -16.10
N TRP A 62 -7.55 -9.47 -17.10
CA TRP A 62 -7.36 -9.90 -18.49
C TRP A 62 -6.02 -9.46 -19.07
N CYS A 63 -5.58 -8.21 -18.86
CA CYS A 63 -4.26 -7.74 -19.27
C CYS A 63 -3.14 -8.60 -18.66
N GLN A 64 -3.22 -8.88 -17.36
CA GLN A 64 -2.21 -9.68 -16.66
C GLN A 64 -2.16 -11.12 -17.17
N HIS A 65 -3.32 -11.74 -17.40
CA HIS A 65 -3.39 -13.12 -17.85
C HIS A 65 -3.07 -13.29 -19.34
N SER A 66 -3.83 -12.61 -20.21
CA SER A 66 -3.85 -12.82 -21.66
C SER A 66 -2.81 -12.00 -22.41
N LYS A 67 -2.42 -10.83 -21.87
CA LYS A 67 -1.43 -9.93 -22.51
C LYS A 67 -0.08 -9.93 -21.80
N LYS A 68 0.01 -10.48 -20.58
CA LYS A 68 1.18 -10.37 -19.70
C LYS A 68 1.57 -8.92 -19.43
N LEU A 69 0.58 -8.05 -19.31
CA LEU A 69 0.73 -6.62 -19.04
C LEU A 69 0.09 -6.22 -17.72
N ASN A 70 0.59 -5.15 -17.11
CA ASN A 70 -0.02 -4.47 -15.99
C ASN A 70 -0.18 -2.97 -16.29
N PHE A 71 -1.06 -2.29 -15.56
CA PHE A 71 -1.22 -0.85 -15.63
C PHE A 71 -1.87 -0.32 -14.34
N TYR A 72 -1.65 0.95 -14.04
CA TYR A 72 -2.08 1.58 -12.80
C TYR A 72 -2.99 2.78 -13.08
N THR A 73 -3.85 3.08 -12.11
CA THR A 73 -4.79 4.19 -12.17
C THR A 73 -4.70 4.96 -10.86
N PHE A 74 -4.52 6.27 -10.94
CA PHE A 74 -4.45 7.10 -9.74
C PHE A 74 -5.85 7.26 -9.13
N PRO A 75 -6.07 7.06 -7.82
CA PRO A 75 -7.42 7.02 -7.24
C PRO A 75 -8.26 8.28 -7.51
N SER A 76 -7.65 9.47 -7.51
CA SER A 76 -8.37 10.72 -7.79
C SER A 76 -8.55 11.03 -9.28
N ASN A 77 -7.85 10.31 -10.16
CA ASN A 77 -7.96 10.45 -11.62
C ASN A 77 -7.87 9.07 -12.32
N PRO A 78 -8.89 8.22 -12.17
CA PRO A 78 -8.84 6.82 -12.62
C PRO A 78 -9.12 6.64 -14.12
N SER A 79 -9.11 7.72 -14.93
CA SER A 79 -9.45 7.67 -16.36
C SER A 79 -8.50 6.74 -17.11
N ILE A 80 -9.04 5.65 -17.63
CA ILE A 80 -8.36 4.71 -18.53
C ILE A 80 -8.13 5.37 -19.88
N TRP A 81 -9.12 6.14 -20.36
CA TRP A 81 -8.94 6.87 -21.61
C TRP A 81 -7.69 7.73 -21.61
N LYS A 82 -7.41 8.46 -20.53
CA LYS A 82 -6.21 9.32 -20.45
C LYS A 82 -4.96 8.56 -19.98
N ASN A 83 -5.11 7.73 -18.96
CA ASN A 83 -3.97 7.24 -18.16
C ASN A 83 -3.67 5.74 -18.36
N PHE A 84 -4.27 5.08 -19.36
CA PHE A 84 -3.89 3.71 -19.71
C PHE A 84 -2.48 3.65 -20.30
N LEU A 85 -1.52 3.35 -19.43
CA LEU A 85 -0.09 3.24 -19.73
C LEU A 85 0.39 1.83 -19.35
N PRO A 86 0.15 0.83 -20.20
CA PRO A 86 0.51 -0.55 -19.89
C PRO A 86 2.02 -0.77 -19.94
N GLU A 87 2.49 -1.65 -19.06
CA GLU A 87 3.86 -2.14 -19.00
C GLU A 87 3.87 -3.67 -18.86
N GLY A 88 4.96 -4.34 -19.22
CA GLY A 88 5.08 -5.78 -19.04
C GLY A 88 5.00 -6.18 -17.57
N LEU A 89 4.26 -7.26 -17.29
CA LEU A 89 3.88 -7.67 -15.93
C LEU A 89 5.08 -7.91 -14.99
N TYR A 90 6.17 -8.48 -15.51
CA TYR A 90 7.37 -8.81 -14.74
C TYR A 90 8.60 -7.98 -15.10
N ASN A 91 8.72 -7.54 -16.36
CA ASN A 91 9.87 -6.76 -16.82
C ASN A 91 9.67 -5.24 -16.75
N GLU A 92 8.44 -4.79 -16.44
CA GLU A 92 8.04 -3.38 -16.35
C GLU A 92 8.47 -2.56 -17.59
N ILE A 93 8.48 -3.19 -18.77
CA ILE A 93 8.78 -2.53 -20.06
C ILE A 93 7.50 -1.86 -20.58
N PRO A 94 7.48 -0.54 -20.79
CA PRO A 94 6.31 0.18 -21.32
C PRO A 94 5.88 -0.29 -22.72
N VAL A 95 4.57 -0.33 -22.94
CA VAL A 95 3.95 -0.75 -24.21
C VAL A 95 3.15 0.40 -24.81
N LYS A 96 3.25 0.54 -26.14
CA LYS A 96 2.58 1.61 -26.87
C LYS A 96 1.09 1.31 -27.05
N VAL A 97 0.27 2.36 -27.01
CA VAL A 97 -1.18 2.28 -27.21
C VAL A 97 -1.65 3.34 -28.19
N SER A 98 -2.66 2.99 -28.98
CA SER A 98 -3.39 3.92 -29.85
C SER A 98 -4.80 4.12 -29.32
N ARG A 99 -5.33 5.33 -29.46
CA ARG A 99 -6.68 5.69 -29.00
C ARG A 99 -7.48 6.21 -30.17
N PHE A 100 -8.69 5.69 -30.34
CA PHE A 100 -9.56 6.06 -31.44
C PHE A 100 -10.91 6.44 -30.89
N LEU A 101 -11.29 7.71 -31.06
CA LEU A 101 -12.62 8.18 -30.66
C LEU A 101 -13.70 7.40 -31.41
N ASN A 102 -14.88 7.28 -30.81
CA ASN A 102 -16.03 6.79 -31.54
C ASN A 102 -16.31 7.68 -32.78
N LYS A 103 -16.90 7.13 -33.83
CA LYS A 103 -17.03 7.79 -35.16
C LYS A 103 -15.69 8.08 -35.83
N SER A 104 -14.69 7.24 -35.60
CA SER A 104 -13.35 7.33 -36.22
C SER A 104 -13.30 6.61 -37.57
N HIS A 105 -12.34 6.98 -38.42
CA HIS A 105 -11.99 6.27 -39.65
C HIS A 105 -11.32 4.90 -39.40
N HIS A 106 -10.93 4.63 -38.15
CA HIS A 106 -10.31 3.37 -37.76
C HIS A 106 -11.39 2.35 -37.37
N ILE A 107 -11.14 1.08 -37.69
CA ILE A 107 -12.03 -0.02 -37.33
C ILE A 107 -11.55 -0.57 -35.97
N PRO A 108 -12.43 -0.74 -34.97
CA PRO A 108 -12.09 -1.46 -33.75
C PRO A 108 -11.71 -2.91 -34.08
N LYS A 109 -10.82 -3.49 -33.27
CA LYS A 109 -10.37 -4.87 -33.43
C LYS A 109 -10.72 -5.70 -32.20
N LYS A 110 -10.78 -7.02 -32.38
CA LYS A 110 -10.75 -7.96 -31.26
C LYS A 110 -9.59 -7.60 -30.31
N ASN A 111 -9.84 -7.70 -29.01
CA ASN A 111 -8.93 -7.34 -27.92
C ASN A 111 -8.62 -5.84 -27.77
N ASN A 112 -9.34 -4.95 -28.47
CA ASN A 112 -9.34 -3.54 -28.09
C ASN A 112 -10.16 -3.34 -26.81
N ILE A 113 -9.74 -2.37 -25.99
CA ILE A 113 -10.46 -1.97 -24.79
C ILE A 113 -11.46 -0.88 -25.18
N LEU A 114 -12.74 -1.17 -25.07
CA LEU A 114 -13.82 -0.22 -25.29
C LEU A 114 -14.02 0.62 -24.03
N VAL A 115 -14.16 1.93 -24.19
CA VAL A 115 -14.29 2.89 -23.08
C VAL A 115 -15.54 3.74 -23.28
N TRP A 116 -16.35 3.84 -22.23
CA TRP A 116 -17.50 4.76 -22.17
C TRP A 116 -17.09 6.02 -21.43
N LYS A 117 -17.77 7.12 -21.74
CA LYS A 117 -17.60 8.36 -20.97
C LYS A 117 -17.94 8.16 -19.50
N ILE A 118 -17.38 9.05 -18.68
CA ILE A 118 -17.63 9.11 -17.24
C ILE A 118 -19.13 9.13 -16.98
N ASN A 119 -19.59 8.18 -16.18
CA ASN A 119 -20.99 8.08 -15.76
C ASN A 119 -21.33 9.07 -14.63
N SER A 120 -22.59 9.06 -14.19
CA SER A 120 -23.06 9.90 -13.07
C SER A 120 -22.33 9.66 -11.75
N SER A 121 -21.67 8.51 -11.59
CA SER A 121 -20.89 8.15 -10.41
C SER A 121 -19.43 8.58 -10.49
N GLY A 122 -19.01 9.25 -11.57
CA GLY A 122 -17.66 9.80 -11.72
C GLY A 122 -16.62 8.83 -12.30
N TYR A 123 -17.04 7.65 -12.80
CA TYR A 123 -16.12 6.64 -13.33
C TYR A 123 -16.40 6.31 -14.79
N GLU A 124 -15.33 5.97 -15.52
CA GLU A 124 -15.43 5.36 -16.85
C GLU A 124 -15.89 3.90 -16.71
N HIS A 125 -16.64 3.42 -17.69
CA HIS A 125 -16.89 1.99 -17.85
C HIS A 125 -15.98 1.44 -18.94
N VAL A 126 -15.55 0.17 -18.79
CA VAL A 126 -14.59 -0.46 -19.70
C VAL A 126 -14.98 -1.90 -20.02
N ALA A 127 -14.71 -2.32 -21.26
CA ALA A 127 -14.98 -3.67 -21.76
C ALA A 127 -13.91 -4.11 -22.76
N ILE A 128 -13.85 -5.40 -23.04
CA ILE A 128 -12.98 -5.96 -24.09
C ILE A 128 -13.84 -6.30 -25.29
N ILE A 129 -13.44 -5.84 -26.49
CA ILE A 129 -14.07 -6.25 -27.74
C ILE A 129 -13.66 -7.69 -28.06
N THR A 130 -14.61 -8.62 -28.10
CA THR A 130 -14.36 -10.05 -28.34
C THR A 130 -14.52 -10.45 -29.81
N GLU A 131 -15.39 -9.73 -30.54
CA GLU A 131 -15.71 -9.97 -31.94
C GLU A 131 -16.11 -8.64 -32.62
N VAL A 132 -15.75 -8.49 -33.90
CA VAL A 132 -16.18 -7.37 -34.76
C VAL A 132 -16.72 -7.96 -36.05
N ASN A 133 -17.99 -7.70 -36.36
CA ASN A 133 -18.65 -8.17 -37.57
C ASN A 133 -19.18 -6.97 -38.38
N LEU A 134 -18.47 -6.65 -39.46
CA LEU A 134 -18.80 -5.53 -40.35
C LEU A 134 -19.98 -5.83 -41.27
N GLU A 135 -20.22 -7.09 -41.60
CA GLU A 135 -21.29 -7.49 -42.52
C GLU A 135 -22.65 -7.45 -41.83
N LEU A 136 -22.68 -7.88 -40.56
CA LEU A 136 -23.87 -7.91 -39.72
C LEU A 136 -23.99 -6.68 -38.79
N GLU A 137 -23.09 -5.70 -38.94
CA GLU A 137 -23.11 -4.43 -38.22
C GLU A 137 -23.18 -4.57 -36.69
N TYR A 138 -22.35 -5.44 -36.10
CA TYR A 138 -22.25 -5.59 -34.66
C TYR A 138 -20.80 -5.76 -34.16
N ILE A 139 -20.62 -5.47 -32.86
CA ILE A 139 -19.48 -5.96 -32.08
C ILE A 139 -19.99 -6.75 -30.88
N ARG A 140 -19.18 -7.67 -30.37
CA ARG A 140 -19.42 -8.34 -29.09
C ARG A 140 -18.39 -7.92 -28.07
N ILE A 141 -18.81 -7.84 -26.81
CA ILE A 141 -17.97 -7.36 -25.72
C ILE A 141 -18.04 -8.25 -24.48
N ALA A 142 -16.92 -8.33 -23.76
CA ALA A 142 -16.82 -8.95 -22.45
C ALA A 142 -16.56 -7.87 -21.40
N GLU A 143 -17.44 -7.76 -20.40
CA GLU A 143 -17.39 -6.69 -19.40
C GLU A 143 -17.93 -7.14 -18.05
N GLN A 144 -17.43 -6.55 -16.96
CA GLN A 144 -17.88 -6.83 -15.61
C GLN A 144 -18.54 -5.59 -15.02
N ASN A 145 -19.46 -5.76 -14.05
CA ASN A 145 -20.14 -4.65 -13.36
C ASN A 145 -21.06 -3.79 -14.24
N LYS A 146 -21.68 -4.38 -15.27
CA LYS A 146 -22.70 -3.72 -16.11
C LYS A 146 -24.06 -4.40 -15.99
N HIS A 147 -24.08 -5.70 -16.24
CA HIS A 147 -25.19 -6.60 -15.98
C HIS A 147 -24.72 -7.74 -15.06
N PHE A 148 -25.71 -8.47 -14.52
CA PHE A 148 -25.48 -9.47 -13.47
C PHE A 148 -26.09 -10.84 -13.80
N TYR A 149 -26.34 -11.14 -15.07
CA TYR A 149 -26.94 -12.40 -15.51
C TYR A 149 -25.92 -13.25 -16.28
N LYS A 150 -26.24 -14.53 -16.47
CA LYS A 150 -25.39 -15.45 -17.24
C LYS A 150 -25.16 -14.94 -18.67
N TRP A 151 -23.92 -15.00 -19.13
CA TRP A 151 -23.53 -14.69 -20.49
C TRP A 151 -23.97 -15.81 -21.45
N PHE A 152 -24.19 -15.46 -22.72
CA PHE A 152 -24.56 -16.43 -23.75
C PHE A 152 -23.38 -17.27 -24.27
N GLY A 153 -22.15 -16.82 -24.03
CA GLY A 153 -20.92 -17.47 -24.48
C GLY A 153 -19.70 -16.75 -23.92
N ASP A 154 -18.74 -16.44 -24.79
CA ASP A 154 -17.53 -15.69 -24.45
C ASP A 154 -17.72 -14.16 -24.47
N TYR A 155 -18.97 -13.70 -24.55
CA TYR A 155 -19.36 -12.29 -24.56
C TYR A 155 -20.60 -12.05 -23.69
N SER A 156 -20.67 -10.83 -23.16
CA SER A 156 -21.72 -10.33 -22.27
C SER A 156 -22.86 -9.62 -23.01
N ARG A 157 -22.50 -8.83 -24.03
CA ARG A 157 -23.41 -8.04 -24.85
C ARG A 157 -22.95 -7.99 -26.30
N GLU A 158 -23.91 -7.78 -27.18
CA GLU A 158 -23.72 -7.41 -28.57
C GLU A 158 -24.18 -5.96 -28.74
N LEU A 159 -23.33 -5.12 -29.34
CA LEU A 159 -23.60 -3.70 -29.58
C LEU A 159 -23.69 -3.45 -31.07
N LYS A 160 -24.59 -2.53 -31.47
CA LYS A 160 -24.74 -2.15 -32.87
C LYS A 160 -23.51 -1.36 -33.33
N PHE A 161 -23.02 -1.70 -34.51
CA PHE A 161 -21.79 -1.17 -35.08
C PHE A 161 -22.00 -0.73 -36.53
N LEU A 162 -22.13 0.57 -36.73
CA LEU A 162 -22.48 1.17 -38.01
C LEU A 162 -21.25 1.54 -38.83
N LYS A 163 -21.32 1.26 -40.12
CA LYS A 163 -20.38 1.75 -41.12
C LYS A 163 -21.02 2.88 -41.93
N ASN A 164 -20.69 4.12 -41.58
CA ASN A 164 -21.04 5.30 -42.39
C ASN A 164 -19.90 5.58 -43.38
N HIS A 165 -20.20 6.24 -44.52
CA HIS A 165 -19.30 6.37 -45.70
C HIS A 165 -17.81 6.65 -45.40
N GLU A 166 -17.48 7.30 -44.28
CA GLU A 166 -16.09 7.48 -43.84
C GLU A 166 -15.81 7.03 -42.38
N ASN A 167 -16.82 6.73 -41.56
CA ASN A 167 -16.64 6.56 -40.11
C ASN A 167 -17.30 5.29 -39.55
N TYR A 168 -16.68 4.72 -38.54
CA TYR A 168 -17.16 3.57 -37.78
C TYR A 168 -17.72 4.02 -36.43
N GLU A 169 -18.99 3.72 -36.17
CA GLU A 169 -19.72 4.16 -34.98
C GLU A 169 -20.24 2.97 -34.19
N ILE A 170 -19.88 2.91 -32.91
CA ILE A 170 -20.44 1.96 -31.94
C ILE A 170 -21.58 2.65 -31.21
N LEU A 171 -22.75 2.01 -31.18
CA LEU A 171 -23.95 2.50 -30.50
C LEU A 171 -24.23 1.69 -29.24
N ASP A 172 -24.48 2.40 -28.14
CA ASP A 172 -24.96 1.84 -26.88
C ASP A 172 -25.92 2.83 -26.21
N GLU A 173 -26.65 2.39 -25.18
CA GLU A 173 -27.50 3.25 -24.34
C GLU A 173 -26.71 4.36 -23.63
N TYR A 174 -25.42 4.14 -23.39
CA TYR A 174 -24.50 5.13 -22.82
C TYR A 174 -23.46 5.57 -23.86
N GLU A 175 -22.99 6.81 -23.74
CA GLU A 175 -22.07 7.38 -24.70
C GLU A 175 -20.70 6.69 -24.68
N VAL A 176 -20.40 5.98 -25.78
CA VAL A 176 -19.08 5.37 -26.02
C VAL A 176 -18.09 6.47 -26.38
N LEU A 177 -17.00 6.56 -25.62
CA LEU A 177 -15.92 7.52 -25.86
C LEU A 177 -15.06 7.07 -27.06
N GLY A 178 -14.72 5.78 -27.11
CA GLY A 178 -13.89 5.19 -28.16
C GLY A 178 -13.27 3.88 -27.71
N TRP A 179 -12.23 3.45 -28.40
CA TRP A 179 -11.47 2.25 -28.03
C TRP A 179 -9.96 2.49 -28.00
N ILE A 180 -9.28 1.68 -27.19
CA ILE A 180 -7.83 1.65 -27.03
C ILE A 180 -7.29 0.36 -27.62
N GLU A 181 -6.30 0.51 -28.49
CA GLU A 181 -5.54 -0.59 -29.09
C GLU A 181 -4.18 -0.69 -28.40
N ILE A 182 -3.86 -1.86 -27.86
CA ILE A 182 -2.53 -2.21 -27.36
C ILE A 182 -1.71 -2.69 -28.56
N LEU A 183 -0.54 -2.09 -28.78
CA LEU A 183 0.37 -2.45 -29.87
C LEU A 183 1.45 -3.41 -29.37
N ASP A 184 1.99 -4.24 -30.25
CA ASP A 184 3.14 -5.11 -29.94
C ASP A 184 4.49 -4.36 -29.93
N GLU A 185 4.45 -3.02 -29.96
CA GLU A 185 5.61 -2.13 -29.95
C GLU A 185 5.91 -1.63 -28.53
N GLN A 186 7.19 -1.60 -28.18
CA GLN A 186 7.65 -0.94 -26.96
C GLN A 186 7.49 0.57 -27.08
N ARG A 187 7.16 1.22 -25.97
CA ARG A 187 7.13 2.67 -25.86
C ARG A 187 8.54 3.14 -25.47
N ASP A 188 9.16 3.97 -26.31
CA ASP A 188 10.58 4.38 -26.18
C ASP A 188 10.76 5.83 -25.70
N ASP A 189 9.66 6.53 -25.38
CA ASP A 189 9.78 7.89 -24.84
C ASP A 189 10.25 7.86 -23.38
N HIS A 190 11.30 8.62 -23.11
CA HIS A 190 11.77 8.84 -21.76
C HIS A 190 10.79 9.76 -21.02
N ILE A 191 10.11 9.22 -20.00
CA ILE A 191 9.28 10.00 -19.08
C ILE A 191 10.06 10.22 -17.80
N GLU A 192 10.36 11.49 -17.49
CA GLU A 192 10.89 11.86 -16.18
C GLU A 192 9.78 11.72 -15.14
N ASN A 193 9.71 10.56 -14.48
CA ASN A 193 8.65 10.28 -13.51
C ASN A 193 8.84 10.95 -12.16
N VAL A 194 10.09 11.26 -11.79
CA VAL A 194 10.44 11.84 -10.50
C VAL A 194 11.55 12.86 -10.66
N ARG A 195 11.38 14.02 -10.01
CA ARG A 195 12.42 15.04 -9.89
C ARG A 195 12.35 15.73 -8.53
N LYS A 196 13.50 16.21 -8.04
CA LYS A 196 13.58 17.11 -6.89
C LYS A 196 13.45 18.55 -7.38
N VAL A 197 12.53 19.30 -6.79
CA VAL A 197 12.20 20.67 -7.17
C VAL A 197 12.55 21.61 -6.03
N SER A 198 13.34 22.63 -6.33
CA SER A 198 13.54 23.78 -5.45
C SER A 198 12.79 24.98 -6.05
N PHE A 199 12.10 25.76 -5.24
CA PHE A 199 11.31 26.90 -5.71
C PHE A 199 11.51 28.14 -4.83
N ASN A 200 11.10 29.30 -5.35
CA ASN A 200 11.15 30.56 -4.62
C ASN A 200 9.75 30.93 -4.13
N ALA A 201 9.63 31.17 -2.84
CA ALA A 201 8.41 31.68 -2.22
C ALA A 201 8.76 32.56 -1.02
N LYS A 202 7.76 33.29 -0.52
CA LYS A 202 7.85 34.00 0.77
C LYS A 202 6.98 33.23 1.76
N PRO A 203 7.57 32.36 2.60
CA PRO A 203 6.79 31.54 3.52
C PRO A 203 5.98 32.39 4.50
N LEU A 204 4.84 31.87 4.92
CA LEU A 204 4.03 32.46 5.99
C LEU A 204 4.80 32.45 7.33
N GLY A 205 4.46 33.40 8.21
CA GLY A 205 5.07 33.52 9.53
C GLY A 205 4.78 32.31 10.42
N ASP A 206 3.55 32.17 10.86
CA ASP A 206 3.11 31.09 11.75
C ASP A 206 2.44 29.98 10.93
N TRP A 207 2.97 28.77 10.98
CA TRP A 207 2.43 27.60 10.26
C TRP A 207 2.23 26.36 11.14
N ILE A 208 2.89 26.34 12.31
CA ILE A 208 2.75 25.34 13.36
C ILE A 208 1.85 25.94 14.45
N ASP A 209 0.87 25.18 14.93
CA ASP A 209 0.01 25.60 16.04
C ASP A 209 0.68 25.25 17.38
N MET A 210 1.33 26.24 18.01
CA MET A 210 2.01 26.04 19.30
C MET A 210 1.07 25.71 20.46
N ASN A 211 -0.26 25.86 20.30
CA ASN A 211 -1.24 25.46 21.30
C ASN A 211 -1.62 23.98 21.18
N ASP A 212 -1.35 23.35 20.03
CA ASP A 212 -1.54 21.92 19.86
C ASP A 212 -0.34 21.17 20.48
N PRO A 213 -0.55 20.26 21.46
CA PRO A 213 0.55 19.58 22.13
C PRO A 213 1.43 18.73 21.20
N ALA A 214 0.84 18.13 20.15
CA ALA A 214 1.59 17.30 19.20
C ALA A 214 2.45 18.19 18.29
N GLU A 215 1.88 19.26 17.76
CA GLU A 215 2.61 20.18 16.89
C GLU A 215 3.70 20.97 17.63
N ASN A 216 3.45 21.36 18.87
CA ASN A 216 4.44 22.01 19.73
C ASN A 216 5.65 21.09 19.96
N LEU A 217 5.44 19.83 20.33
CA LEU A 217 6.53 18.87 20.49
C LEU A 217 7.25 18.60 19.15
N PHE A 218 6.52 18.41 18.06
CA PHE A 218 7.10 18.26 16.72
C PHE A 218 8.01 19.44 16.33
N SER A 219 7.62 20.67 16.69
CA SER A 219 8.42 21.87 16.39
C SER A 219 9.84 21.84 16.98
N THR A 220 10.05 21.05 18.05
CA THR A 220 11.36 20.90 18.68
C THR A 220 12.31 19.99 17.89
N ASP A 221 11.79 19.15 16.98
CA ASP A 221 12.58 18.22 16.17
C ASP A 221 12.53 18.50 14.66
N SER A 222 11.60 19.36 14.21
CA SER A 222 11.33 19.58 12.78
C SER A 222 12.57 20.01 11.98
N VAL A 223 13.46 20.80 12.60
CA VAL A 223 14.73 21.24 11.99
C VAL A 223 15.67 20.05 11.75
N ASN A 224 15.77 19.10 12.68
CA ASN A 224 16.59 17.90 12.52
C ASN A 224 16.04 17.01 11.39
N LEU A 225 14.72 16.98 11.24
CA LEU A 225 14.02 16.24 10.18
C LEU A 225 14.02 16.96 8.83
N GLY A 226 14.67 18.12 8.72
CA GLY A 226 14.71 18.89 7.46
C GLY A 226 13.36 19.41 6.99
N ILE A 227 12.36 19.49 7.88
CA ILE A 227 11.05 20.08 7.59
C ILE A 227 10.98 21.45 8.26
N SER A 228 10.98 22.50 7.45
CA SER A 228 10.62 23.84 7.90
C SER A 228 9.98 24.63 6.77
N LYS A 229 9.34 25.74 7.13
CA LYS A 229 8.82 26.71 6.16
C LYS A 229 9.91 27.34 5.26
N ASP A 230 11.17 27.30 5.69
CA ASP A 230 12.31 27.84 4.94
C ASP A 230 12.92 26.80 3.99
N VAL A 231 12.54 25.53 4.12
CA VAL A 231 12.89 24.46 3.18
C VAL A 231 11.90 24.49 2.02
N LEU A 232 12.29 25.15 0.93
CA LEU A 232 11.51 25.31 -0.30
C LEU A 232 11.87 24.23 -1.34
N GLU A 233 11.92 22.98 -0.88
CA GLU A 233 12.23 21.82 -1.70
C GLU A 233 11.16 20.73 -1.53
N TYR A 234 10.83 20.06 -2.63
CA TYR A 234 9.92 18.91 -2.62
C TYR A 234 10.25 17.96 -3.77
N TYR A 235 9.69 16.76 -3.74
CA TYR A 235 9.74 15.83 -4.87
C TYR A 235 8.46 15.93 -5.69
N ALA A 236 8.58 16.10 -7.01
CA ALA A 236 7.46 15.99 -7.92
C ALA A 236 7.42 14.60 -8.55
N MET A 237 6.24 13.98 -8.62
CA MET A 237 6.02 12.65 -9.17
C MET A 237 4.86 12.65 -10.16
N THR A 238 4.99 11.97 -11.29
CA THR A 238 3.88 11.84 -12.25
C THR A 238 2.72 11.04 -11.66
N GLU A 239 1.48 11.34 -12.04
CA GLU A 239 0.28 10.59 -11.61
C GLU A 239 0.42 9.08 -11.83
N ASN A 240 0.97 8.65 -12.97
CA ASN A 240 1.15 7.22 -13.27
C ASN A 240 2.17 6.56 -12.33
N PHE A 241 3.31 7.21 -12.08
CA PHE A 241 4.30 6.62 -11.17
C PHE A 241 3.80 6.61 -9.72
N ALA A 242 3.07 7.66 -9.30
CA ALA A 242 2.41 7.67 -8.00
C ALA A 242 1.35 6.55 -7.89
N ALA A 243 0.56 6.31 -8.95
CA ALA A 243 -0.40 5.20 -9.00
C ALA A 243 0.29 3.83 -8.88
N LYS A 244 1.46 3.67 -9.54
CA LYS A 244 2.31 2.48 -9.44
C LYS A 244 2.80 2.25 -8.01
N VAL A 245 3.22 3.31 -7.31
CA VAL A 245 3.62 3.23 -5.89
C VAL A 245 2.44 2.82 -5.01
N LEU A 246 1.27 3.45 -5.15
CA LEU A 246 0.10 3.15 -4.32
C LEU A 246 -0.42 1.73 -4.56
N ALA A 247 -0.59 1.31 -5.81
CA ALA A 247 -1.01 -0.06 -6.16
C ALA A 247 0.03 -1.08 -5.70
N GLY A 248 1.32 -0.80 -5.92
CA GLY A 248 2.42 -1.62 -5.43
C GLY A 248 2.43 -1.78 -3.91
N SER A 249 2.05 -0.74 -3.18
CA SER A 249 1.96 -0.80 -1.71
C SER A 249 0.85 -1.75 -1.25
N VAL A 250 -0.28 -1.77 -1.96
CA VAL A 250 -1.38 -2.73 -1.71
C VAL A 250 -0.94 -4.17 -2.02
N GLU A 251 -0.25 -4.38 -3.14
CA GLU A 251 0.36 -5.67 -3.52
C GLU A 251 1.32 -6.18 -2.43
N LEU A 252 2.25 -5.32 -2.00
CA LEU A 252 3.25 -5.63 -0.99
C LEU A 252 2.61 -5.97 0.37
N ASN A 253 1.58 -5.23 0.78
CA ASN A 253 0.83 -5.56 1.98
C ASN A 253 0.14 -6.93 1.87
N TYR A 254 -0.53 -7.22 0.74
CA TYR A 254 -1.17 -8.52 0.52
C TYR A 254 -0.17 -9.67 0.58
N MET A 255 0.97 -9.54 -0.11
CA MET A 255 2.04 -10.54 -0.08
C MET A 255 2.61 -10.72 1.33
N SER A 256 2.78 -9.63 2.09
CA SER A 256 3.27 -9.65 3.47
C SER A 256 2.30 -10.36 4.41
N LEU A 257 0.99 -10.19 4.25
CA LEU A 257 -0.01 -10.92 5.04
C LEU A 257 -0.05 -12.41 4.69
N LYS A 258 0.14 -12.78 3.42
CA LYS A 258 0.26 -14.18 2.99
C LYS A 258 1.51 -14.85 3.56
N ALA A 259 2.65 -14.15 3.51
CA ALA A 259 3.89 -14.63 4.12
C ALA A 259 3.79 -14.73 5.64
N THR A 260 3.15 -13.75 6.29
CA THR A 260 2.87 -13.77 7.73
C THR A 260 2.09 -15.02 8.11
N LYS A 261 1.01 -15.34 7.39
CA LYS A 261 0.25 -16.59 7.62
C LYS A 261 1.14 -17.82 7.50
N LYS A 262 1.96 -17.91 6.43
CA LYS A 262 2.86 -19.05 6.20
C LYS A 262 3.83 -19.25 7.38
N VAL A 263 4.33 -18.16 7.96
CA VAL A 263 5.23 -18.19 9.12
C VAL A 263 4.48 -18.61 10.39
N VAL A 264 3.33 -18.02 10.68
CA VAL A 264 2.50 -18.35 11.85
C VAL A 264 2.15 -19.85 11.89
N ASP A 265 1.90 -20.45 10.73
CA ASP A 265 1.56 -21.87 10.57
C ASP A 265 2.78 -22.82 10.66
N SER A 266 4.01 -22.33 10.88
CA SER A 266 5.25 -23.14 10.83
C SER A 266 6.21 -22.85 11.98
N ASP A 267 6.45 -23.85 12.83
CA ASP A 267 7.44 -23.78 13.91
C ASP A 267 8.86 -23.54 13.37
N GLU A 268 9.23 -24.17 12.24
CA GLU A 268 10.53 -23.95 11.59
C GLU A 268 10.72 -22.49 11.20
N LEU A 269 9.72 -21.87 10.55
CA LEU A 269 9.79 -20.48 10.15
C LEU A 269 9.76 -19.55 11.37
N LEU A 270 8.95 -19.81 12.39
CA LEU A 270 8.97 -19.04 13.64
C LEU A 270 10.35 -19.05 14.30
N GLY A 271 11.04 -20.20 14.29
CA GLY A 271 12.43 -20.32 14.72
C GLY A 271 13.38 -19.43 13.91
N LYS A 272 13.27 -19.41 12.57
CA LYS A 272 14.08 -18.54 11.70
C LYS A 272 13.85 -17.05 11.92
N PHE A 273 12.70 -16.67 12.49
CA PHE A 273 12.38 -15.28 12.84
C PHE A 273 13.01 -14.85 14.18
N MET A 274 13.75 -15.75 14.85
CA MET A 274 14.39 -15.51 16.15
C MET A 274 13.38 -15.17 17.26
N ILE A 275 12.16 -15.69 17.14
CA ILE A 275 11.12 -15.50 18.15
C ILE A 275 11.18 -16.66 19.15
N PRO A 276 11.31 -16.38 20.46
CA PRO A 276 11.31 -17.43 21.49
C PRO A 276 10.02 -18.26 21.48
N GLU A 277 10.18 -19.58 21.64
CA GLU A 277 9.11 -20.58 21.53
C GLU A 277 7.92 -20.31 22.46
N VAL A 278 8.19 -19.74 23.65
CA VAL A 278 7.17 -19.36 24.63
C VAL A 278 6.09 -18.44 24.04
N PHE A 279 6.39 -17.64 23.01
CA PHE A 279 5.46 -16.70 22.40
C PHE A 279 4.69 -17.26 21.20
N TRP A 280 5.06 -18.42 20.66
CA TRP A 280 4.50 -18.92 19.40
C TRP A 280 2.99 -19.14 19.47
N HIS A 281 2.50 -19.72 20.57
CA HIS A 281 1.08 -19.92 20.78
C HIS A 281 0.30 -18.60 20.89
N MET A 282 0.90 -17.55 21.48
CA MET A 282 0.29 -16.22 21.61
C MET A 282 0.21 -15.53 20.26
N ILE A 283 1.24 -15.67 19.43
CA ILE A 283 1.27 -15.13 18.06
C ILE A 283 0.21 -15.81 17.19
N ARG A 284 0.11 -17.14 17.27
CA ARG A 284 -0.93 -17.91 16.57
C ARG A 284 -2.32 -17.46 16.96
N ARG A 285 -2.58 -17.37 18.25
CA ARG A 285 -3.84 -16.86 18.79
C ARG A 285 -4.13 -15.44 18.29
N SER A 286 -3.15 -14.53 18.37
CA SER A 286 -3.29 -13.15 17.89
C SER A 286 -3.64 -13.11 16.39
N TRP A 287 -3.05 -13.99 15.58
CA TRP A 287 -3.37 -14.10 14.17
C TRP A 287 -4.78 -14.68 13.95
N GLU A 288 -5.17 -15.73 14.65
CA GLU A 288 -6.49 -16.37 14.51
C GLU A 288 -7.62 -15.45 14.95
N GLU A 289 -7.46 -14.80 16.10
CA GLU A 289 -8.44 -13.89 16.71
C GLU A 289 -8.37 -12.46 16.14
N ARG A 290 -7.60 -12.23 15.07
CA ARG A 290 -7.39 -10.89 14.50
C ARG A 290 -8.74 -10.22 14.18
N THR A 291 -9.11 -9.21 14.97
CA THR A 291 -10.30 -8.38 14.69
C THR A 291 -9.90 -7.05 14.09
N ASP A 292 -8.84 -6.43 14.62
CA ASP A 292 -8.48 -5.05 14.33
C ASP A 292 -6.97 -4.86 14.24
N TYR A 293 -6.54 -4.08 13.24
CA TYR A 293 -5.20 -3.52 13.09
C TYR A 293 -5.35 -2.19 12.35
N LEU A 294 -4.43 -1.25 12.55
CA LEU A 294 -4.60 0.12 12.07
C LEU A 294 -3.76 0.39 10.82
N ALA A 295 -2.45 0.46 10.95
CA ALA A 295 -1.56 0.95 9.91
C ALA A 295 -0.19 0.24 9.85
N GLY A 296 0.53 0.44 8.76
CA GLY A 296 1.94 0.11 8.63
C GLY A 296 2.58 0.93 7.51
N ARG A 297 3.90 1.13 7.59
CA ARG A 297 4.67 1.90 6.60
C ARG A 297 5.65 0.99 5.86
N LEU A 298 5.48 0.90 4.56
CA LEU A 298 6.42 0.24 3.66
C LEU A 298 7.54 1.20 3.30
N ASP A 299 8.78 0.80 3.50
CA ASP A 299 9.92 1.56 3.02
C ASP A 299 10.30 1.02 1.63
N LEU A 300 10.21 1.88 0.61
CA LEU A 300 10.35 1.50 -0.80
C LEU A 300 11.54 2.23 -1.45
N ALA A 301 12.43 1.46 -2.06
CA ALA A 301 13.42 1.97 -2.98
C ALA A 301 12.78 2.22 -4.36
N PHE A 302 13.22 3.26 -5.05
CA PHE A 302 12.73 3.57 -6.39
C PHE A 302 13.81 4.23 -7.25
N ASN A 303 13.69 4.14 -8.57
CA ASN A 303 14.60 4.77 -9.52
C ASN A 303 13.87 5.58 -10.62
N GLY A 304 12.62 5.97 -10.36
CA GLY A 304 11.74 6.62 -11.33
C GLY A 304 11.15 5.66 -12.37
N LYS A 305 11.47 4.37 -12.33
CA LYS A 305 10.85 3.33 -13.18
C LYS A 305 10.34 2.15 -12.37
N ASN A 306 11.21 1.62 -11.51
CA ASN A 306 10.97 0.46 -10.67
C ASN A 306 10.70 0.91 -9.24
N VAL A 307 9.92 0.10 -8.52
CA VAL A 307 9.62 0.28 -7.08
C VAL A 307 9.86 -1.04 -6.38
N LYS A 308 10.70 -1.05 -5.35
CA LYS A 308 11.19 -2.23 -4.64
C LYS A 308 10.97 -2.09 -3.13
N MET A 309 10.45 -3.13 -2.49
CA MET A 309 10.30 -3.14 -1.04
C MET A 309 11.64 -3.40 -0.34
N ILE A 310 12.03 -2.49 0.55
CA ILE A 310 13.21 -2.60 1.40
C ILE A 310 12.83 -3.34 2.70
N GLU A 311 11.76 -2.89 3.35
CA GLU A 311 11.17 -3.48 4.55
C GLU A 311 9.73 -3.01 4.78
N TYR A 312 9.04 -3.60 5.76
CA TYR A 312 7.70 -3.21 6.16
C TYR A 312 7.66 -2.93 7.67
N ASN A 313 7.59 -1.66 8.05
CA ASN A 313 7.41 -1.24 9.44
C ASN A 313 5.92 -1.39 9.83
N ALA A 314 5.53 -2.57 10.28
CA ALA A 314 4.12 -2.91 10.50
C ALA A 314 3.67 -2.75 11.96
N ASP A 315 4.60 -2.85 12.93
CA ASP A 315 4.30 -2.85 14.38
C ASP A 315 4.19 -1.43 14.97
N SER A 316 5.24 -0.63 14.82
CA SER A 316 5.40 0.68 15.47
C SER A 316 6.15 1.63 14.54
N ALA A 317 5.49 2.01 13.43
CA ALA A 317 6.03 2.95 12.47
C ALA A 317 5.81 4.40 12.94
N GLY A 318 6.87 5.21 12.93
CA GLY A 318 6.80 6.65 13.17
C GLY A 318 6.26 7.45 11.99
N VAL A 319 6.42 8.77 12.02
CA VAL A 319 6.09 9.71 10.94
C VAL A 319 4.57 9.93 10.71
N PHE A 320 3.75 9.80 11.76
CA PHE A 320 2.29 9.96 11.68
C PHE A 320 1.86 11.43 11.49
N ILE A 321 2.42 12.34 12.30
CA ILE A 321 2.03 13.75 12.27
C ILE A 321 2.48 14.39 10.97
N GLU A 322 3.65 14.01 10.47
CA GLU A 322 4.21 14.52 9.23
C GLU A 322 3.29 14.18 8.07
N SER A 323 2.90 12.90 7.99
CA SER A 323 2.05 12.37 6.92
C SER A 323 0.63 12.93 7.00
N GLY A 324 0.04 12.96 8.19
CA GLY A 324 -1.36 13.34 8.35
C GLY A 324 -1.63 14.85 8.46
N LEU A 325 -0.60 15.67 8.70
CA LEU A 325 -0.81 17.09 9.01
C LEU A 325 0.29 18.00 8.45
N ILE A 326 1.56 17.71 8.73
CA ILE A 326 2.65 18.68 8.47
C ILE A 326 2.89 18.89 6.97
N MET A 327 2.84 17.85 6.13
CA MET A 327 3.07 18.02 4.68
C MET A 327 2.07 18.97 4.03
N GLU A 328 0.79 18.87 4.41
CA GLU A 328 -0.24 19.78 3.90
C GLU A 328 -0.08 21.20 4.48
N LYS A 329 0.25 21.33 5.77
CA LYS A 329 0.56 22.63 6.39
C LYS A 329 1.77 23.30 5.75
N TRP A 330 2.82 22.54 5.44
CA TRP A 330 4.01 23.03 4.74
C TRP A 330 3.63 23.57 3.36
N ALA A 331 2.81 22.85 2.59
CA ALA A 331 2.41 23.30 1.25
C ALA A 331 1.65 24.63 1.31
N LYS A 332 0.72 24.77 2.27
CA LYS A 332 0.00 26.03 2.53
C LYS A 332 0.93 27.15 2.98
N ALA A 333 1.86 26.86 3.90
CA ALA A 333 2.78 27.84 4.48
C ALA A 333 3.79 28.37 3.47
N THR A 334 4.24 27.53 2.55
CA THR A 334 5.20 27.89 1.51
C THR A 334 4.53 28.43 0.24
N GLY A 335 3.20 28.32 0.13
CA GLY A 335 2.48 28.67 -1.09
C GLY A 335 2.72 27.70 -2.25
N CYS A 336 3.14 26.45 -1.95
CA CYS A 336 3.29 25.40 -2.95
C CYS A 336 1.91 24.94 -3.45
N ASP A 337 1.49 25.45 -4.61
CA ASP A 337 0.21 25.15 -5.26
C ASP A 337 0.33 24.12 -6.40
N VAL A 338 1.54 23.62 -6.66
CA VAL A 338 1.80 22.64 -7.72
C VAL A 338 1.50 21.22 -7.22
N GLY A 339 0.70 20.50 -8.01
CA GLY A 339 0.35 19.11 -7.74
C GLY A 339 -0.48 18.93 -6.48
N ILE A 340 -0.70 17.67 -6.10
CA ILE A 340 -1.50 17.29 -4.92
C ILE A 340 -0.65 16.55 -3.87
N GLU A 341 -1.04 16.68 -2.61
CA GLU A 341 -0.43 15.93 -1.49
C GLU A 341 -0.88 14.47 -1.52
N THR A 342 0.05 13.54 -1.41
CA THR A 342 -0.25 12.10 -1.48
C THR A 342 -0.93 11.61 -0.21
N CYS A 343 -0.58 12.17 0.96
CA CYS A 343 -1.04 11.71 2.27
C CYS A 343 -2.33 12.41 2.76
N SER A 344 -3.04 13.13 1.89
CA SER A 344 -4.25 13.88 2.23
C SER A 344 -5.37 13.02 2.87
N GLY A 345 -5.43 11.72 2.56
CA GLY A 345 -6.37 10.77 3.17
C GLY A 345 -5.97 10.22 4.55
N PHE A 346 -4.69 10.37 4.93
CA PHE A 346 -4.10 9.67 6.07
C PHE A 346 -4.81 10.00 7.39
N HIS A 347 -4.91 11.28 7.76
CA HIS A 347 -5.55 11.70 9.01
C HIS A 347 -7.01 11.22 9.09
N LYS A 348 -7.78 11.46 8.02
CA LYS A 348 -9.18 11.04 7.94
C LYS A 348 -9.34 9.53 8.13
N SER A 349 -8.46 8.73 7.53
CA SER A 349 -8.54 7.26 7.65
C SER A 349 -8.34 6.77 9.09
N PHE A 350 -7.49 7.45 9.87
CA PHE A 350 -7.29 7.15 11.28
C PHE A 350 -8.50 7.56 12.13
N VAL A 351 -9.04 8.76 11.90
CA VAL A 351 -10.26 9.23 12.58
C VAL A 351 -11.44 8.28 12.29
N ASP A 352 -11.63 7.90 11.02
CA ASP A 352 -12.69 6.98 10.61
C ASP A 352 -12.52 5.59 11.23
N PHE A 353 -11.29 5.08 11.34
CA PHE A 353 -11.02 3.82 12.02
C PHE A 353 -11.53 3.86 13.47
N TRP A 354 -11.16 4.90 14.22
CA TRP A 354 -11.53 5.04 15.62
C TRP A 354 -13.03 5.29 15.82
N LYS A 355 -13.67 6.09 14.96
CA LYS A 355 -15.14 6.29 14.97
C LYS A 355 -15.90 4.97 14.82
N ASN A 356 -15.40 4.06 13.98
CA ASN A 356 -16.04 2.78 13.71
C ASN A 356 -15.64 1.67 14.69
N TYR A 357 -14.78 1.96 15.67
CA TYR A 357 -14.24 0.96 16.57
C TYR A 357 -15.29 0.38 17.55
N ASN A 358 -16.45 1.04 17.69
CA ASN A 358 -17.71 0.57 18.31
C ASN A 358 -17.57 -0.27 19.60
N LYS A 359 -16.59 0.06 20.46
CA LYS A 359 -16.38 -0.63 21.74
C LYS A 359 -16.80 0.17 22.98
N ASN A 360 -17.22 1.43 22.85
CA ASN A 360 -17.60 2.30 23.97
C ASN A 360 -16.63 2.21 25.17
N SER A 361 -15.34 2.00 24.89
CA SER A 361 -14.27 1.88 25.88
C SER A 361 -13.35 3.08 25.76
N ARG A 362 -12.81 3.52 26.90
CA ARG A 362 -11.66 4.40 26.95
C ARG A 362 -10.47 3.76 26.22
N VAL A 363 -9.77 4.54 25.40
CA VAL A 363 -8.53 4.11 24.75
C VAL A 363 -7.34 4.52 25.61
N HIS A 364 -6.54 3.55 26.06
CA HIS A 364 -5.29 3.83 26.78
C HIS A 364 -4.14 3.99 25.77
N VAL A 365 -3.61 5.20 25.65
CA VAL A 365 -2.50 5.57 24.76
C VAL A 365 -1.20 5.41 25.55
N LEU A 366 -0.49 4.29 25.33
CA LEU A 366 0.74 3.94 26.04
C LEU A 366 1.96 4.35 25.21
N ILE A 367 2.63 5.39 25.69
CA ILE A 367 3.70 6.09 25.00
C ILE A 367 5.04 5.74 25.65
N ASP A 368 5.95 5.29 24.81
CA ASP A 368 7.37 5.25 25.08
C ASP A 368 7.96 6.68 24.93
N ASN A 369 9.11 6.95 25.55
CA ASN A 369 9.76 8.26 25.52
C ASN A 369 11.26 8.18 25.29
N GLU A 370 11.72 7.12 24.61
CA GLU A 370 13.13 7.00 24.23
C GLU A 370 13.55 8.11 23.28
N ASP A 371 12.64 8.53 22.40
CA ASP A 371 12.82 9.69 21.54
C ASP A 371 11.60 10.63 21.55
N ILE A 372 11.79 11.83 20.99
CA ILE A 372 10.76 12.87 20.92
C ILE A 372 9.66 12.54 19.88
N GLU A 373 9.97 11.68 18.89
CA GLU A 373 9.00 11.21 17.89
C GLU A 373 7.87 10.44 18.52
N GLU A 374 8.18 9.53 19.45
CA GLU A 374 7.16 8.77 20.17
C GLU A 374 6.21 9.68 20.96
N LEU A 375 6.74 10.76 21.57
CA LEU A 375 5.95 11.72 22.34
C LEU A 375 4.98 12.50 21.44
N TYR A 376 5.46 13.14 20.37
CA TYR A 376 4.56 13.90 19.49
C TYR A 376 3.61 12.98 18.72
N MET A 377 4.01 11.76 18.38
CA MET A 377 3.15 10.76 17.75
C MET A 377 2.02 10.33 18.69
N GLY A 378 2.34 10.09 19.97
CA GLY A 378 1.35 9.77 20.98
C GLY A 378 0.34 10.90 21.21
N LYS A 379 0.81 12.16 21.30
CA LYS A 379 -0.07 13.34 21.37
C LYS A 379 -0.94 13.48 20.13
N TYR A 380 -0.40 13.19 18.95
CA TYR A 380 -1.16 13.22 17.71
C TYR A 380 -2.25 12.15 17.67
N MET A 381 -1.98 10.95 18.20
CA MET A 381 -3.02 9.93 18.39
C MET A 381 -4.12 10.40 19.37
N CYS A 382 -3.76 11.03 20.49
CA CYS A 382 -4.73 11.63 21.41
C CYS A 382 -5.63 12.66 20.70
N ARG A 383 -5.06 13.48 19.81
CA ARG A 383 -5.84 14.42 18.97
C ARG A 383 -6.82 13.68 18.06
N ILE A 384 -6.38 12.62 17.37
CA ILE A 384 -7.21 11.79 16.50
C ILE A 384 -8.37 11.17 17.29
N LEU A 385 -8.09 10.61 18.48
CA LEU A 385 -9.09 10.00 19.35
C LEU A 385 -10.14 11.02 19.80
N LYS A 386 -9.70 12.23 20.18
CA LYS A 386 -10.58 13.33 20.52
C LYS A 386 -11.50 13.72 19.36
N GLU A 387 -10.96 13.81 18.13
CA GLU A 387 -11.76 14.10 16.93
C GLU A 387 -12.72 12.96 16.56
N ALA A 388 -12.32 11.71 16.84
CA ALA A 388 -13.18 10.54 16.73
C ALA A 388 -14.30 10.49 17.79
N GLY A 389 -14.27 11.39 18.79
CA GLY A 389 -15.24 11.43 19.88
C GLY A 389 -15.04 10.35 20.93
N LEU A 390 -13.83 9.79 21.04
CA LEU A 390 -13.49 8.76 22.02
C LEU A 390 -12.83 9.37 23.26
N ASP A 391 -13.16 8.80 24.42
CA ASP A 391 -12.42 9.04 25.66
C ASP A 391 -11.07 8.32 25.61
N TYR A 392 -10.03 8.95 26.18
CA TYR A 392 -8.69 8.39 26.18
C TYR A 392 -7.93 8.73 27.45
N PHE A 393 -6.98 7.86 27.81
CA PHE A 393 -6.01 8.08 28.88
C PHE A 393 -4.60 7.97 28.32
N GLU A 394 -3.76 8.95 28.61
CA GLU A 394 -2.38 8.99 28.15
C GLU A 394 -1.43 8.54 29.27
N SER A 395 -0.57 7.57 28.97
CA SER A 395 0.42 7.03 29.89
C SER A 395 1.81 7.01 29.26
N ILE A 396 2.73 7.80 29.79
CA ILE A 396 4.15 7.80 29.38
C ILE A 396 4.93 6.86 30.31
N LYS A 397 5.68 5.89 29.76
CA LYS A 397 6.47 4.91 30.55
C LYS A 397 5.66 4.26 31.69
N ASN A 398 4.43 3.80 31.41
CA ASN A 398 3.47 3.21 32.37
C ASN A 398 3.04 4.12 33.54
N SER A 399 3.27 5.43 33.45
CA SER A 399 2.82 6.37 34.49
C SER A 399 1.30 6.38 34.64
N GLY A 400 0.83 6.44 35.89
CA GLY A 400 -0.59 6.45 36.21
C GLY A 400 -1.28 5.09 36.09
N LEU A 401 -0.54 4.00 35.85
CA LEU A 401 -1.07 2.64 35.87
C LEU A 401 -0.81 1.97 37.21
N SER A 402 -1.78 1.18 37.68
CA SER A 402 -1.64 0.36 38.89
C SER A 402 -2.33 -1.00 38.73
N LYS A 403 -1.91 -1.96 39.54
CA LYS A 403 -2.46 -3.32 39.55
C LYS A 403 -3.31 -3.52 40.80
N LEU A 404 -4.56 -3.91 40.62
CA LEU A 404 -5.48 -4.27 41.70
C LEU A 404 -5.14 -5.67 42.26
N PRO A 405 -5.61 -6.03 43.47
CA PRO A 405 -5.33 -7.34 44.07
C PRO A 405 -5.80 -8.56 43.26
N ASP A 406 -6.79 -8.37 42.38
CA ASP A 406 -7.29 -9.42 41.47
C ASP A 406 -6.47 -9.53 40.16
N GLY A 407 -5.42 -8.73 40.03
CA GLY A 407 -4.55 -8.65 38.86
C GLY A 407 -5.04 -7.71 37.76
N THR A 408 -6.20 -7.05 37.93
CA THR A 408 -6.71 -6.09 36.96
C THR A 408 -5.84 -4.83 36.93
N ILE A 409 -5.42 -4.40 35.75
CA ILE A 409 -4.64 -3.17 35.57
C ILE A 409 -5.62 -2.02 35.31
N VAL A 410 -5.48 -0.94 36.07
CA VAL A 410 -6.33 0.25 35.99
C VAL A 410 -5.48 1.50 35.79
N ASP A 411 -6.07 2.52 35.17
CA ASP A 411 -5.50 3.87 35.14
C ASP A 411 -5.75 4.61 36.47
N SER A 412 -5.29 5.87 36.55
CA SER A 412 -5.42 6.69 37.75
C SER A 412 -6.86 7.10 38.09
N ASP A 413 -7.79 6.94 37.14
CA ASP A 413 -9.22 7.14 37.36
C ASP A 413 -9.91 5.84 37.81
N ASN A 414 -9.14 4.78 38.06
CA ASN A 414 -9.59 3.41 38.35
C ASN A 414 -10.39 2.77 37.21
N ILE A 415 -10.18 3.21 35.96
CA ILE A 415 -10.79 2.58 34.79
C ILE A 415 -9.91 1.42 34.32
N PRO A 416 -10.47 0.20 34.15
CA PRO A 416 -9.72 -0.96 33.66
C PRO A 416 -9.16 -0.77 32.26
N LEU A 417 -7.94 -1.23 32.05
CA LEU A 417 -7.34 -1.32 30.72
C LEU A 417 -8.00 -2.46 29.95
N THR A 418 -8.68 -2.11 28.86
CA THR A 418 -9.32 -3.09 27.95
C THR A 418 -8.95 -2.86 26.50
N LEU A 419 -8.48 -1.66 26.15
CA LEU A 419 -8.11 -1.25 24.81
C LEU A 419 -6.90 -0.33 24.87
N VAL A 420 -5.81 -0.73 24.22
CA VAL A 420 -4.55 0.00 24.21
C VAL A 420 -4.12 0.30 22.79
N TRP A 421 -3.71 1.54 22.55
CA TRP A 421 -2.84 1.90 21.42
C TRP A 421 -1.43 2.20 21.96
N LYS A 422 -0.38 1.78 21.24
CA LYS A 422 1.00 1.88 21.72
C LYS A 422 1.98 2.49 20.71
N THR A 423 2.99 3.19 21.22
CA THR A 423 4.23 3.48 20.46
C THR A 423 5.27 2.36 20.66
N TRP A 424 5.26 1.72 21.84
CA TRP A 424 6.14 0.61 22.21
C TRP A 424 6.21 -0.48 21.14
N ASN A 425 7.42 -0.96 20.86
CA ASN A 425 7.60 -2.06 19.93
C ASN A 425 7.41 -3.44 20.62
N TRP A 426 6.96 -4.43 19.86
CA TRP A 426 6.73 -5.78 20.39
C TRP A 426 8.01 -6.46 20.87
N ASN A 427 9.18 -6.21 20.28
CA ASN A 427 10.44 -6.81 20.74
C ASN A 427 10.80 -6.37 22.16
N THR A 428 10.62 -5.09 22.51
CA THR A 428 10.82 -4.54 23.85
C THR A 428 9.85 -5.20 24.83
N ILE A 429 8.59 -5.37 24.44
CA ILE A 429 7.57 -6.04 25.26
C ILE A 429 7.91 -7.52 25.50
N LEU A 430 8.35 -8.25 24.47
CA LEU A 430 8.75 -9.65 24.60
C LEU A 430 10.02 -9.78 25.46
N ASN A 431 10.97 -8.86 25.31
CA ASN A 431 12.16 -8.84 26.16
C ASN A 431 11.83 -8.51 27.62
N ASP A 432 10.88 -7.61 27.87
CA ASP A 432 10.34 -7.34 29.20
C ASP A 432 9.77 -8.62 29.84
N TYR A 433 9.01 -9.43 29.08
CA TYR A 433 8.50 -10.71 29.58
C TYR A 433 9.61 -11.68 30.01
N LEU A 434 10.70 -11.74 29.23
CA LEU A 434 11.81 -12.65 29.50
C LEU A 434 12.71 -12.19 30.66
N THR A 435 12.74 -10.89 30.95
CA THR A 435 13.71 -10.29 31.88
C THR A 435 13.08 -9.84 33.19
N GLN A 436 11.79 -9.51 33.20
CA GLN A 436 11.08 -9.03 34.39
C GLN A 436 10.33 -10.17 35.10
N PRO A 437 10.22 -10.11 36.44
CA PRO A 437 9.34 -11.01 37.19
C PRO A 437 7.89 -10.86 36.73
N GLN A 438 7.22 -11.99 36.47
CA GLN A 438 5.82 -11.98 36.03
C GLN A 438 4.83 -11.81 37.20
N ASP A 439 5.22 -12.26 38.39
CA ASP A 439 4.45 -12.13 39.63
C ASP A 439 4.96 -10.95 40.45
N THR A 440 4.59 -9.74 40.01
CA THR A 440 4.95 -8.47 40.64
C THR A 440 3.71 -7.59 40.81
N GLU A 441 3.73 -6.74 41.84
CA GLU A 441 2.73 -5.69 42.07
C GLU A 441 2.94 -4.49 41.14
N ILE A 442 4.15 -4.32 40.60
CA ILE A 442 4.50 -3.25 39.68
C ILE A 442 3.97 -3.59 38.27
N VAL A 443 3.36 -2.61 37.59
CA VAL A 443 2.89 -2.80 36.22
C VAL A 443 4.08 -2.84 35.24
N THR A 444 4.37 -4.01 34.68
CA THR A 444 5.37 -4.20 33.62
C THR A 444 4.73 -4.10 32.23
N LEU A 445 5.55 -3.91 31.18
CA LEU A 445 5.04 -3.86 29.80
C LEU A 445 4.38 -5.18 29.41
N SER A 446 5.04 -6.30 29.70
CA SER A 446 4.52 -7.64 29.40
C SER A 446 3.20 -7.93 30.11
N ASN A 447 3.03 -7.52 31.37
CA ASN A 447 1.77 -7.65 32.11
C ASN A 447 0.60 -6.90 31.45
N VAL A 448 0.86 -5.80 30.74
CA VAL A 448 -0.15 -5.07 29.97
C VAL A 448 -0.37 -5.73 28.61
N PHE A 449 0.67 -5.82 27.80
CA PHE A 449 0.53 -6.10 26.37
C PHE A 449 0.34 -7.58 26.02
N LEU A 450 0.75 -8.49 26.90
CA LEU A 450 0.55 -9.93 26.71
C LEU A 450 -0.67 -10.46 27.47
N ASN A 451 -1.45 -9.57 28.11
CA ASN A 451 -2.67 -9.93 28.79
C ASN A 451 -3.80 -10.19 27.77
N PRO A 452 -4.38 -11.41 27.72
CA PRO A 452 -5.40 -11.74 26.72
C PRO A 452 -6.74 -11.03 26.91
N LYS A 453 -6.93 -10.28 28.01
CA LYS A 453 -8.12 -9.45 28.26
C LYS A 453 -7.98 -8.04 27.69
N ILE A 454 -6.78 -7.64 27.27
CA ILE A 454 -6.49 -6.29 26.76
C ILE A 454 -6.33 -6.38 25.26
N ASN A 455 -7.14 -5.62 24.53
CA ASN A 455 -6.99 -5.53 23.09
C ASN A 455 -5.93 -4.49 22.72
N VAL A 456 -4.93 -4.87 21.95
CA VAL A 456 -3.77 -4.01 21.64
C VAL A 456 -3.74 -3.69 20.14
N ILE A 457 -3.59 -2.40 19.83
CA ILE A 457 -3.32 -1.90 18.48
C ILE A 457 -1.91 -1.30 18.47
N GLU A 458 -0.96 -1.80 17.67
CA GLU A 458 -1.06 -2.92 16.74
C GLU A 458 -0.98 -4.32 17.41
N PRO A 459 -1.62 -5.35 16.84
CA PRO A 459 -1.68 -6.68 17.45
C PRO A 459 -0.36 -7.46 17.38
N LEU A 460 -0.18 -8.41 18.31
CA LEU A 460 1.07 -9.19 18.48
C LEU A 460 1.54 -9.88 17.19
N TRP A 461 0.65 -10.41 16.36
CA TRP A 461 1.06 -11.08 15.11
C TRP A 461 1.88 -10.19 14.17
N LYS A 462 1.80 -8.86 14.29
CA LYS A 462 2.63 -7.93 13.51
C LYS A 462 4.11 -7.98 13.84
N ILE A 463 4.51 -8.63 14.94
CA ILE A 463 5.92 -8.94 15.19
C ILE A 463 6.51 -9.80 14.06
N ILE A 464 5.70 -10.64 13.41
CA ILE A 464 6.09 -11.41 12.23
C ILE A 464 6.20 -10.48 11.02
N THR A 465 5.18 -9.67 10.78
CA THR A 465 5.10 -8.82 9.58
C THR A 465 6.18 -7.75 9.56
N THR A 466 6.57 -7.22 10.72
CA THR A 466 7.61 -6.19 10.81
C THR A 466 9.03 -6.74 10.75
N ASN A 467 9.20 -8.06 10.90
CA ASN A 467 10.49 -8.70 10.98
C ASN A 467 11.11 -8.85 9.58
N LYS A 468 12.38 -8.47 9.42
CA LYS A 468 13.08 -8.48 8.13
C LYS A 468 13.21 -9.87 7.52
N ALA A 469 13.15 -10.94 8.32
CA ALA A 469 13.04 -12.32 7.86
C ALA A 469 11.85 -12.55 6.91
N LEU A 470 10.78 -11.76 7.03
CA LEU A 470 9.63 -11.82 6.13
C LEU A 470 10.02 -11.61 4.66
N MET A 471 11.02 -10.78 4.39
CA MET A 471 11.47 -10.49 3.03
C MET A 471 11.99 -11.75 2.32
N ALA A 472 12.69 -12.63 3.03
CA ALA A 472 13.15 -13.92 2.50
C ALA A 472 11.96 -14.84 2.20
N VAL A 473 10.96 -14.91 3.08
CA VAL A 473 9.74 -15.72 2.87
C VAL A 473 8.93 -15.22 1.68
N ILE A 474 8.78 -13.90 1.52
CA ILE A 474 8.09 -13.31 0.36
C ILE A 474 8.86 -13.63 -0.92
N CYS A 475 10.19 -13.52 -0.90
CA CYS A 475 11.04 -13.86 -2.04
C CYS A 475 10.90 -15.34 -2.44
N GLU A 476 10.83 -16.27 -1.50
CA GLU A 476 10.59 -17.69 -1.79
C GLU A 476 9.20 -17.94 -2.40
N MET A 477 8.18 -17.21 -1.93
CA MET A 477 6.82 -17.34 -2.44
C MET A 477 6.67 -16.77 -3.85
N LEU A 478 7.38 -15.69 -4.16
CA LEU A 478 7.21 -14.88 -5.37
C LEU A 478 8.56 -14.40 -5.93
N PRO A 479 9.44 -15.33 -6.37
CA PRO A 479 10.86 -15.03 -6.67
C PRO A 479 11.07 -14.09 -7.85
N ASN A 480 10.10 -13.99 -8.76
CA ASN A 480 10.18 -13.16 -9.95
C ASN A 480 9.32 -11.88 -9.86
N HIS A 481 8.73 -11.58 -8.70
CA HIS A 481 7.86 -10.41 -8.58
C HIS A 481 8.69 -9.12 -8.70
N PRO A 482 8.32 -8.18 -9.59
CA PRO A 482 9.16 -7.01 -9.91
C PRO A 482 9.38 -6.08 -8.72
N ARG A 483 8.56 -6.16 -7.67
CA ARG A 483 8.69 -5.33 -6.45
C ARG A 483 9.49 -5.95 -5.32
N ILE A 484 9.91 -7.20 -5.46
CA ILE A 484 10.65 -7.91 -4.42
C ILE A 484 12.14 -7.86 -4.79
N LEU A 485 12.97 -7.60 -3.79
CA LEU A 485 14.42 -7.75 -3.86
C LEU A 485 14.78 -9.17 -3.48
N LYS A 486 15.68 -9.81 -4.23
CA LYS A 486 16.13 -11.15 -3.88
C LYS A 486 16.66 -11.14 -2.44
N THR A 487 16.08 -11.99 -1.58
CA THR A 487 16.43 -12.02 -0.15
C THR A 487 16.56 -13.46 0.31
N VAL A 488 17.62 -13.76 1.07
CA VAL A 488 17.92 -15.10 1.58
C VAL A 488 18.27 -15.04 3.08
N PHE A 489 17.96 -16.13 3.79
CA PHE A 489 18.33 -16.30 5.20
C PHE A 489 19.83 -16.52 5.40
N GLU A 490 20.48 -17.19 4.44
CA GLU A 490 21.90 -17.51 4.48
C GLU A 490 22.59 -16.99 3.22
N LEU A 491 23.79 -16.45 3.38
CA LEU A 491 24.54 -15.89 2.27
C LEU A 491 24.96 -16.99 1.28
N THR A 492 24.35 -16.97 0.09
CA THR A 492 24.64 -17.94 -0.98
C THR A 492 25.75 -17.46 -1.91
N GLU A 493 26.47 -18.38 -2.55
CA GLU A 493 27.49 -18.04 -3.57
C GLU A 493 26.90 -17.23 -4.73
N ASP A 494 25.63 -17.45 -5.07
CA ASP A 494 24.96 -16.67 -6.10
C ASP A 494 24.65 -15.23 -5.66
N MET A 495 24.37 -15.03 -4.37
CA MET A 495 24.20 -13.69 -3.80
C MET A 495 25.51 -12.89 -3.83
N LYS A 496 26.63 -13.54 -3.52
CA LYS A 496 27.97 -12.92 -3.51
C LYS A 496 28.45 -12.41 -4.87
N LYS A 497 27.83 -12.84 -5.97
CA LYS A 497 28.15 -12.34 -7.32
C LYS A 497 27.71 -10.90 -7.56
N ASN A 498 26.79 -10.37 -6.75
CA ASN A 498 26.23 -9.03 -6.89
C ASN A 498 26.31 -8.30 -5.56
N SER A 499 26.21 -6.97 -5.58
CA SER A 499 26.11 -6.18 -4.35
C SER A 499 24.88 -6.57 -3.52
N TYR A 500 25.03 -6.61 -2.20
CA TYR A 500 23.97 -7.00 -1.26
C TYR A 500 24.02 -6.20 0.03
N VAL A 501 22.93 -6.26 0.79
CA VAL A 501 22.73 -5.60 2.07
C VAL A 501 22.56 -6.67 3.15
N VAL A 502 23.39 -6.61 4.18
CA VAL A 502 23.27 -7.43 5.39
C VAL A 502 22.40 -6.67 6.38
N LYS A 503 21.32 -7.31 6.83
CA LYS A 503 20.39 -6.70 7.78
C LYS A 503 20.14 -7.65 8.97
N PRO A 504 20.30 -7.19 10.21
CA PRO A 504 19.88 -7.96 11.37
C PRO A 504 18.38 -8.15 11.39
N ILE A 505 17.92 -9.37 11.67
CA ILE A 505 16.50 -9.76 11.71
C ILE A 505 15.68 -8.85 12.64
N THR A 506 16.24 -8.48 13.79
CA THR A 506 15.58 -7.66 14.83
C THR A 506 16.00 -6.18 14.84
N GLY A 507 16.77 -5.71 13.84
CA GLY A 507 17.23 -4.31 13.76
C GLY A 507 16.15 -3.30 13.35
N ARG A 508 16.34 -2.02 13.70
CA ARG A 508 15.45 -0.87 13.38
C ARG A 508 16.26 0.35 12.91
N GLN A 509 15.60 1.33 12.28
CA GLN A 509 16.14 2.66 11.96
C GLN A 509 17.54 2.66 11.29
N GLY A 510 17.81 1.71 10.39
CA GLY A 510 19.11 1.62 9.71
C GLY A 510 20.25 1.04 10.55
N GLN A 511 20.02 0.71 11.83
CA GLN A 511 21.06 0.24 12.74
C GLN A 511 21.66 -1.09 12.30
N ASN A 512 22.99 -1.18 12.37
CA ASN A 512 23.79 -2.37 12.06
C ASN A 512 23.59 -2.91 10.63
N ILE A 513 23.07 -2.09 9.71
CA ILE A 513 23.02 -2.41 8.28
C ILE A 513 24.43 -2.28 7.70
N LYS A 514 24.82 -3.26 6.87
CA LYS A 514 26.06 -3.21 6.09
C LYS A 514 25.72 -3.38 4.62
N ILE A 515 26.30 -2.56 3.76
CA ILE A 515 26.16 -2.68 2.31
C ILE A 515 27.49 -3.23 1.78
N VAL A 516 27.45 -4.43 1.21
CA VAL A 516 28.61 -5.03 0.55
C VAL A 516 28.49 -4.73 -0.95
N GLN A 517 29.39 -3.89 -1.46
CA GLN A 517 29.45 -3.59 -2.88
C GLN A 517 30.46 -4.51 -3.56
N VAL A 518 30.03 -5.18 -4.62
CA VAL A 518 30.94 -5.98 -5.45
C VAL A 518 31.44 -5.07 -6.57
N ASP A 519 32.71 -4.66 -6.49
CA ASP A 519 33.39 -3.94 -7.57
C ASP A 519 34.11 -4.94 -8.48
N GLU A 520 34.11 -4.70 -9.81
CA GLU A 520 34.78 -5.57 -10.79
C GLU A 520 36.32 -5.67 -10.59
N LYS A 521 36.91 -4.87 -9.70
CA LYS A 521 38.37 -4.72 -9.54
C LYS A 521 38.97 -5.28 -8.25
N ASP A 522 38.18 -5.58 -7.22
CA ASP A 522 38.70 -6.06 -5.93
C ASP A 522 38.06 -7.40 -5.54
N ASN A 523 38.85 -8.47 -5.67
CA ASN A 523 38.43 -9.85 -5.38
C ASN A 523 38.45 -10.21 -3.89
N GLU A 524 38.70 -9.26 -2.98
CA GLU A 524 38.68 -9.51 -1.54
C GLU A 524 38.06 -8.33 -0.78
N ASN A 525 36.73 -8.31 -0.66
CA ASN A 525 36.03 -7.36 0.20
C ASN A 525 36.36 -7.65 1.68
N GLU A 526 37.19 -6.81 2.30
CA GLU A 526 37.49 -6.88 3.75
C GLU A 526 36.23 -6.80 4.64
N GLU A 527 35.15 -6.22 4.11
CA GLU A 527 33.85 -6.13 4.78
C GLU A 527 33.18 -7.50 4.96
N GLU A 528 33.37 -8.45 4.03
CA GLU A 528 32.82 -9.81 4.15
C GLU A 528 33.44 -10.57 5.32
N LYS A 529 34.75 -10.37 5.57
CA LYS A 529 35.50 -11.03 6.65
C LYS A 529 35.02 -10.62 8.06
N LYS A 530 34.14 -9.61 8.18
CA LYS A 530 33.59 -9.07 9.44
C LYS A 530 32.08 -9.31 9.62
N ILE A 531 31.47 -10.18 8.82
CA ILE A 531 30.04 -10.52 8.95
C ILE A 531 29.89 -11.68 9.94
N GLU A 532 29.25 -11.43 11.07
CA GLU A 532 28.80 -12.50 11.96
C GLU A 532 27.61 -13.22 11.32
N ASN A 533 27.67 -14.56 11.22
CA ASN A 533 26.69 -15.37 10.49
C ASN A 533 25.37 -15.62 11.25
N ASN A 534 25.20 -15.11 12.48
CA ASN A 534 24.01 -15.39 13.27
C ASN A 534 23.03 -14.21 13.24
N GLY A 535 21.78 -14.48 12.83
CA GLY A 535 20.66 -13.55 13.00
C GLY A 535 20.51 -12.47 11.93
N ASN A 536 21.03 -12.69 10.72
CA ASN A 536 20.94 -11.74 9.59
C ASN A 536 20.09 -12.30 8.43
N ILE A 537 19.61 -11.39 7.59
CA ILE A 537 19.17 -11.67 6.22
C ILE A 537 20.05 -10.90 5.23
N TYR A 538 20.16 -11.46 4.02
CA TYR A 538 20.95 -10.90 2.93
C TYR A 538 20.02 -10.54 1.79
N GLN A 539 19.92 -9.25 1.50
CA GLN A 539 18.99 -8.71 0.50
C GLN A 539 19.75 -8.05 -0.65
N GLU A 540 19.25 -8.19 -1.87
CA GLU A 540 19.82 -7.60 -3.08
C GLU A 540 19.95 -6.09 -2.91
N TYR A 541 21.11 -5.55 -3.26
CA TYR A 541 21.32 -4.11 -3.23
C TYR A 541 20.62 -3.44 -4.41
N PHE A 542 19.73 -2.50 -4.10
CA PHE A 542 19.12 -1.64 -5.11
C PHE A 542 19.79 -0.27 -5.10
N LYS A 543 20.44 0.09 -6.20
CA LYS A 543 21.09 1.40 -6.34
C LYS A 543 20.04 2.51 -6.44
N LEU A 544 19.99 3.38 -5.44
CA LEU A 544 19.14 4.56 -5.44
C LEU A 544 19.69 5.63 -6.41
N PRO A 545 18.81 6.35 -7.14
CA PRO A 545 19.20 7.53 -7.89
C PRO A 545 19.62 8.66 -6.94
N VAL A 546 20.50 9.53 -7.43
CA VAL A 546 20.93 10.73 -6.70
C VAL A 546 20.25 11.95 -7.28
N TYR A 547 19.49 12.66 -6.46
CA TYR A 547 18.84 13.93 -6.79
C TYR A 547 19.46 15.05 -5.95
N ASN A 548 20.19 15.96 -6.59
CA ASN A 548 20.89 17.07 -5.94
C ASN A 548 21.74 16.64 -4.73
N GLY A 549 22.41 15.48 -4.83
CA GLY A 549 23.26 14.94 -3.77
C GLY A 549 22.54 14.12 -2.70
N TYR A 550 21.24 13.84 -2.86
CA TYR A 550 20.48 13.01 -1.94
C TYR A 550 19.89 11.77 -2.62
N MET A 551 19.71 10.69 -1.85
CA MET A 551 19.19 9.39 -2.25
C MET A 551 17.87 9.13 -1.52
N PRO A 552 16.73 9.42 -2.15
CA PRO A 552 15.43 9.31 -1.50
C PRO A 552 14.91 7.87 -1.49
N ILE A 553 14.21 7.52 -0.40
CA ILE A 553 13.29 6.38 -0.34
C ILE A 553 11.86 6.87 -0.05
N LEU A 554 10.88 6.02 -0.34
CA LEU A 554 9.47 6.31 -0.05
C LEU A 554 9.05 5.61 1.24
N GLY A 555 8.41 6.34 2.15
CA GLY A 555 7.62 5.76 3.24
C GLY A 555 6.15 5.73 2.84
N SER A 556 5.65 4.58 2.39
CA SER A 556 4.28 4.41 1.87
C SER A 556 3.35 3.78 2.90
N TRP A 557 2.20 4.42 3.13
CA TRP A 557 1.28 4.05 4.18
C TRP A 557 0.18 3.11 3.70
N ILE A 558 -0.03 2.06 4.48
CA ILE A 558 -1.19 1.19 4.39
C ILE A 558 -1.98 1.33 5.69
N VAL A 559 -3.24 1.75 5.59
CA VAL A 559 -4.18 1.83 6.71
C VAL A 559 -5.34 0.91 6.41
N ARG A 560 -5.59 -0.08 7.27
CA ARG A 560 -6.67 -1.08 7.08
C ARG A 560 -6.62 -1.79 5.71
N GLY A 561 -5.42 -2.01 5.19
CA GLY A 561 -5.19 -2.63 3.88
C GLY A 561 -5.36 -1.69 2.68
N GLN A 562 -5.70 -0.42 2.91
CA GLN A 562 -5.87 0.62 1.89
C GLN A 562 -4.65 1.55 1.85
N PRO A 563 -4.20 2.01 0.68
CA PRO A 563 -3.09 2.96 0.59
C PRO A 563 -3.55 4.36 1.02
N GLN A 564 -2.74 5.04 1.84
CA GLN A 564 -3.04 6.38 2.38
C GLN A 564 -1.95 7.41 2.07
N GLY A 565 -1.26 7.23 0.94
CA GLY A 565 -0.20 8.14 0.48
C GLY A 565 1.20 7.67 0.86
N PHE A 566 2.19 8.49 0.49
CA PHE A 566 3.60 8.23 0.75
C PHE A 566 4.41 9.52 0.89
N LEU A 567 5.45 9.49 1.71
CA LEU A 567 6.39 10.61 1.84
C LEU A 567 7.80 10.21 1.43
N ILE A 568 8.69 11.19 1.31
CA ILE A 568 10.09 10.95 1.00
C ILE A 568 10.91 11.01 2.29
N ARG A 569 11.78 10.02 2.48
CA ARG A 569 12.93 10.10 3.38
C ARG A 569 14.18 10.33 2.53
N ASP A 570 14.83 11.47 2.70
CA ASP A 570 15.91 11.95 1.85
C ASP A 570 17.23 11.99 2.62
N SER A 571 18.20 11.19 2.20
CA SER A 571 19.50 11.06 2.87
C SER A 571 20.64 11.38 1.93
N ARG A 572 21.74 11.93 2.45
CA ARG A 572 23.02 12.00 1.70
C ARG A 572 23.79 10.69 1.77
N GLU A 573 23.50 9.89 2.79
CA GLU A 573 24.12 8.60 3.04
C GLU A 573 23.35 7.47 2.36
N LEU A 574 24.04 6.36 2.06
CA LEU A 574 23.43 5.18 1.43
C LEU A 574 22.35 4.52 2.29
N ILE A 575 22.44 4.67 3.61
CA ILE A 575 21.50 4.13 4.58
C ILE A 575 20.64 5.30 5.09
N THR A 576 19.33 5.11 5.02
CA THR A 576 18.37 6.04 5.64
C THR A 576 18.32 5.78 7.13
N GLU A 577 18.47 6.83 7.93
CA GLU A 577 18.47 6.79 9.39
C GLU A 577 17.37 7.71 9.94
N TYR A 578 17.21 7.73 11.28
CA TYR A 578 16.22 8.58 11.96
C TYR A 578 16.31 10.06 11.52
N GLN A 579 17.52 10.60 11.40
CA GLN A 579 17.78 12.01 11.06
C GLN A 579 17.70 12.32 9.55
N SER A 580 17.45 11.32 8.69
CA SER A 580 17.25 11.59 7.27
C SER A 580 16.03 12.48 7.07
N TYR A 581 16.17 13.47 6.18
CA TYR A 581 15.16 14.50 6.00
C TYR A 581 13.85 13.90 5.54
N ILE A 582 12.74 14.51 5.96
CA ILE A 582 11.42 14.16 5.48
C ILE A 582 11.00 15.27 4.52
N LEU A 583 10.80 14.95 3.26
CA LEU A 583 10.41 15.92 2.25
C LEU A 583 9.00 15.64 1.69
N PRO A 584 8.23 16.69 1.37
CA PRO A 584 6.94 16.54 0.70
C PRO A 584 7.09 15.89 -0.66
N CYS A 585 6.09 15.10 -1.06
CA CYS A 585 5.96 14.59 -2.41
C CYS A 585 4.65 15.07 -3.05
N ARG A 586 4.75 15.74 -4.19
CA ARG A 586 3.63 16.32 -4.92
C ARG A 586 3.37 15.53 -6.18
N VAL A 587 2.15 15.04 -6.36
CA VAL A 587 1.74 14.35 -7.59
C VAL A 587 1.31 15.38 -8.63
N ILE A 588 1.92 15.32 -9.82
CA ILE A 588 1.66 16.22 -10.94
C ILE A 588 1.04 15.44 -12.10
N SER A 589 0.03 16.06 -12.74
CA SER A 589 -0.72 15.54 -13.88
C SER A 589 0.01 15.71 -15.21
#